data_AF-A0A5K1GN09-F1
#
_entry.id   AF-A0A5K1GN09-F1
#
_cell.length_a   1.000
_cell.length_b   1.000
_cell.length_c   1.000
_cell.angle_alpha   90.00
_cell.angle_beta   90.00
_cell.angle_gamma   90.00
#
_symmetry.space_group_name_H-M   'P 1'
#
loop_
_entity.id
_entity.type
_entity.pdbx_description
1 polymer ?
#
loop_
_entity_poly.entity_id
_entity_poly.type
_entity_poly.pdbx_seq_one_letter_code
_entity_poly.pdbx_strand_id
1 'polypeptide(L)'
;DESKRLIGLVERLHKRVVGQEQAVEAVAEAVVRSRAGLGRPQQPTGSFLFLGPTGVGKTELAKALAEQLFDDEKLLVRMDMSEYMEEHSVARLIGAPPG
;
A
#
# COMPACT_ATOMS: atom_id res chain seq x y z
N ASP A 1 20.72 5.07 4.17
CA ASP A 1 19.82 6.19 4.52
C ASP A 1 18.47 6.07 3.86
N GLU A 2 17.44 6.13 4.69
CA GLU A 2 16.02 6.17 4.31
C GLU A 2 15.74 7.28 3.27
N SER A 3 16.37 8.45 3.37
CA SER A 3 16.22 9.53 2.37
C SER A 3 16.67 9.13 0.97
N LYS A 4 17.71 8.29 0.83
CA LYS A 4 18.12 7.75 -0.49
C LYS A 4 17.08 6.75 -1.02
N ARG A 5 16.38 6.04 -0.13
CA ARG A 5 15.19 5.22 -0.44
C ARG A 5 13.98 6.06 -0.84
N LEU A 6 13.94 7.29 -0.33
CA LEU A 6 13.08 8.41 -0.73
C LEU A 6 13.17 8.72 -2.22
N ILE A 7 14.36 9.21 -2.59
CA ILE A 7 14.60 9.97 -3.83
C ILE A 7 14.37 9.14 -5.10
N GLY A 8 14.67 7.84 -5.09
CA GLY A 8 14.50 6.93 -6.24
C GLY A 8 13.40 5.88 -6.04
N LEU A 9 12.35 6.22 -5.28
CA LEU A 9 11.30 5.25 -4.91
C LEU A 9 10.60 4.70 -6.16
N VAL A 10 10.29 5.55 -7.14
CA VAL A 10 9.65 5.18 -8.41
C VAL A 10 10.49 4.13 -9.15
N GLU A 11 11.77 4.39 -9.35
CA GLU A 11 12.69 3.49 -10.07
C GLU A 11 12.84 2.14 -9.35
N ARG A 12 12.79 2.14 -8.01
CA ARG A 12 12.82 0.90 -7.23
C ARG A 12 11.53 0.12 -7.31
N LEU A 13 10.38 0.78 -7.28
CA LEU A 13 9.09 0.12 -7.49
C LEU A 13 9.02 -0.49 -8.91
N HIS A 14 9.55 0.19 -9.92
CA HIS A 14 9.61 -0.33 -11.29
C HIS A 14 10.52 -1.54 -11.48
N LYS A 15 11.41 -1.86 -10.52
CA LYS A 15 12.15 -3.14 -10.56
C LYS A 15 11.23 -4.36 -10.42
N ARG A 16 10.04 -4.18 -9.82
CA ARG A 16 9.04 -5.24 -9.63
C ARG A 16 7.76 -5.00 -10.43
N VAL A 17 7.36 -3.74 -10.59
CA VAL A 17 6.11 -3.35 -11.27
C VAL A 17 6.43 -2.74 -12.62
N VAL A 18 6.25 -3.52 -13.69
CA VAL A 18 6.47 -3.06 -15.07
C VAL A 18 5.24 -2.31 -15.58
N GLY A 19 5.44 -1.13 -16.15
CA GLY A 19 4.35 -0.23 -16.55
C GLY A 19 3.62 0.37 -15.35
N GLN A 20 2.31 0.63 -15.50
CA GLN A 20 1.48 1.22 -14.44
C GLN A 20 2.00 2.57 -13.90
N GLU A 21 2.61 3.39 -14.76
CA GLU A 21 3.31 4.64 -14.40
C GLU A 21 2.49 5.49 -13.41
N GLN A 22 1.23 5.77 -13.77
CA GLN A 22 0.34 6.59 -12.96
C GLN A 22 0.14 6.04 -11.53
N ALA A 23 0.03 4.70 -11.38
CA ALA A 23 -0.17 4.09 -10.07
C ALA A 23 1.12 4.15 -9.24
N VAL A 24 2.26 3.90 -9.86
CA VAL A 24 3.58 3.97 -9.20
C VAL A 24 3.88 5.40 -8.76
N GLU A 25 3.72 6.38 -9.64
CA GLU A 25 3.92 7.80 -9.34
C GLU A 25 3.01 8.28 -8.21
N ALA A 26 1.71 7.98 -8.28
CA ALA A 26 0.74 8.41 -7.26
C ALA A 26 1.07 7.86 -5.86
N VAL A 27 1.50 6.59 -5.79
CA VAL A 27 1.94 5.96 -4.54
C VAL A 27 3.22 6.61 -4.02
N ALA A 28 4.22 6.78 -4.88
CA ALA A 28 5.51 7.36 -4.50
C ALA A 28 5.34 8.80 -4.00
N GLU A 29 4.52 9.61 -4.67
CA GLU A 29 4.25 10.99 -4.28
C GLU A 29 3.62 11.09 -2.89
N ALA A 30 2.61 10.25 -2.59
CA ALA A 30 1.97 10.26 -1.27
C ALA A 30 2.95 9.91 -0.14
N VAL A 31 3.81 8.92 -0.38
CA VAL A 31 4.87 8.50 0.55
C VAL A 31 5.86 9.64 0.80
N VAL A 32 6.36 10.27 -0.27
CA VAL A 32 7.31 11.39 -0.18
C VAL A 32 6.68 12.56 0.59
N ARG A 33 5.44 12.95 0.27
CA ARG A 33 4.72 14.02 0.98
C ARG A 33 4.58 13.72 2.48
N SER A 34 4.21 12.48 2.83
CA SER A 34 4.06 12.07 4.23
C SER A 34 5.39 12.12 4.98
N ARG A 35 6.50 11.67 4.37
CA ARG A 35 7.83 11.71 5.00
C ARG A 35 8.41 13.12 5.09
N ALA A 36 8.00 14.03 4.20
CA ALA A 36 8.33 15.46 4.28
C ALA A 36 7.49 16.23 5.32
N GLY A 37 6.59 15.56 6.05
CA GLY A 37 5.70 16.21 7.02
C GLY A 37 4.58 17.03 6.38
N LEU A 38 4.34 16.87 5.08
CA LEU A 38 3.27 17.55 4.33
C LEU A 38 1.95 16.77 4.35
N GLY A 39 1.92 15.63 5.04
CA GLY A 39 0.73 14.82 5.26
C GLY A 39 -0.19 15.40 6.34
N ARG A 40 -1.44 14.92 6.38
CA ARG A 40 -2.40 15.30 7.41
C ARG A 40 -2.25 14.38 8.64
N PRO A 41 -2.04 14.90 9.86
CA PRO A 41 -1.73 14.08 11.04
C PRO A 41 -2.79 13.03 11.42
N GLN A 42 -4.06 13.24 11.05
CA GLN A 42 -5.18 12.34 11.38
C GLN A 42 -5.65 11.50 10.19
N GLN A 43 -4.84 11.39 9.12
CA GLN A 43 -5.19 10.62 7.93
C GLN A 43 -4.07 9.64 7.58
N PRO A 44 -4.39 8.52 6.91
CA PRO A 44 -3.37 7.64 6.36
C PRO A 44 -2.41 8.39 5.43
N THR A 45 -1.16 7.92 5.34
CA THR A 45 -0.15 8.43 4.39
C THR A 45 -0.69 8.49 2.95
N GLY A 46 -1.46 7.48 2.56
CA GLY A 46 -2.21 7.45 1.32
C GLY A 46 -3.32 6.41 1.39
N SER A 47 -4.44 6.70 0.73
CA SER A 47 -5.55 5.76 0.54
C SER A 47 -5.74 5.55 -0.95
N PHE A 48 -5.55 4.31 -1.42
CA PHE A 48 -5.54 3.98 -2.83
C PHE A 48 -6.56 2.90 -3.15
N LEU A 49 -7.21 3.03 -4.30
CA LEU A 49 -8.03 1.98 -4.90
C LEU A 49 -7.43 1.63 -6.27
N PHE A 50 -6.80 0.46 -6.36
CA PHE A 50 -6.25 -0.03 -7.62
C PHE A 50 -7.31 -0.79 -8.41
N LEU A 51 -7.62 -0.32 -9.62
CA LEU A 51 -8.58 -0.94 -10.52
C LEU A 51 -7.86 -1.55 -11.73
N GLY A 52 -8.40 -2.65 -12.26
CA GLY A 52 -7.89 -3.29 -13.46
C GLY A 52 -8.01 -4.82 -13.44
N PRO A 53 -7.69 -5.51 -14.55
CA PRO A 53 -7.76 -6.96 -14.65
C PRO A 53 -6.86 -7.70 -13.64
N THR A 54 -7.10 -8.99 -13.42
CA THR A 54 -6.19 -9.84 -12.63
C THR A 54 -4.82 -9.92 -13.27
N GLY A 55 -3.76 -9.96 -12.46
CA GLY A 55 -2.38 -10.13 -12.94
C GLY A 55 -1.66 -8.85 -13.40
N VAL A 56 -2.32 -7.68 -13.44
CA VAL A 56 -1.70 -6.42 -13.92
C VAL A 56 -0.77 -5.71 -12.92
N GLY A 57 -0.51 -6.32 -11.75
CA GLY A 57 0.44 -5.77 -10.77
C GLY A 57 -0.15 -5.00 -9.59
N LYS A 58 -1.49 -4.98 -9.40
CA LYS A 58 -2.14 -4.27 -8.28
C LYS A 58 -1.61 -4.68 -6.90
N THR A 59 -1.61 -5.98 -6.62
CA THR A 59 -1.09 -6.52 -5.34
C THR A 59 0.43 -6.46 -5.28
N GLU A 60 1.09 -6.56 -6.43
CA GLU A 60 2.55 -6.50 -6.53
C GLU A 60 3.08 -5.12 -6.12
N LEU A 61 2.38 -4.05 -6.52
CA LEU A 61 2.71 -2.69 -6.10
C LEU A 61 2.64 -2.51 -4.59
N ALA A 62 1.62 -3.08 -3.93
CA ALA A 62 1.52 -3.02 -2.46
C ALA A 62 2.66 -3.77 -1.76
N LYS A 63 3.06 -4.95 -2.28
CA LYS A 63 4.19 -5.73 -1.74
C LYS A 63 5.53 -5.03 -1.97
N ALA A 64 5.77 -4.55 -3.18
CA ALA A 64 6.97 -3.80 -3.52
C ALA A 64 7.10 -2.56 -2.64
N LEU A 65 5.99 -1.85 -2.38
CA LEU A 65 5.98 -0.72 -1.47
C LEU A 65 6.36 -1.11 -0.04
N ALA A 66 5.80 -2.21 0.49
CA ALA A 66 6.14 -2.69 1.83
C ALA A 66 7.64 -3.00 1.95
N GLU A 67 8.22 -3.69 0.96
CA GLU A 67 9.66 -3.95 0.89
C GLU A 67 10.49 -2.64 0.85
N GLN A 68 10.08 -1.65 0.06
CA GLN A 68 10.82 -0.39 -0.03
C GLN A 68 10.77 0.45 1.25
N LEU A 69 9.67 0.37 2.00
CA LEU A 69 9.47 1.14 3.23
C LEU A 69 9.99 0.44 4.49
N PHE A 70 9.96 -0.89 4.53
CA PHE A 70 10.20 -1.66 5.75
C PHE A 70 11.21 -2.79 5.57
N ASP A 71 11.90 -2.88 4.42
CA ASP A 71 12.89 -3.91 4.10
C ASP A 71 12.34 -5.34 4.08
N ASP A 72 11.03 -5.54 4.22
CA ASP A 72 10.36 -6.84 4.19
C ASP A 72 8.93 -6.70 3.65
N GLU A 73 8.63 -7.38 2.54
CA GLU A 73 7.27 -7.41 1.98
C GLU A 73 6.25 -8.10 2.90
N LYS A 74 6.70 -8.95 3.83
CA LYS A 74 5.84 -9.65 4.79
C LYS A 74 5.31 -8.75 5.88
N LEU A 75 5.87 -7.54 6.03
CA LEU A 75 5.32 -6.50 6.90
C LEU A 75 4.07 -5.84 6.30
N LEU A 76 3.62 -6.27 5.11
CA LEU A 76 2.29 -5.98 4.61
C LEU A 76 1.22 -6.73 5.41
N VAL A 77 0.42 -5.99 6.17
CA VAL A 77 -0.83 -6.53 6.74
C VAL A 77 -1.80 -6.77 5.59
N ARG A 78 -1.93 -8.03 5.18
CA ARG A 78 -2.81 -8.45 4.08
C ARG A 78 -4.14 -8.93 4.61
N MET A 79 -5.22 -8.32 4.14
CA MET A 79 -6.59 -8.77 4.41
C MET A 79 -7.22 -9.25 3.10
N ASP A 80 -7.66 -10.51 3.05
CA ASP A 80 -8.36 -11.05 1.89
C ASP A 80 -9.84 -10.69 1.98
N MET A 81 -10.28 -9.71 1.18
CA MET A 81 -11.67 -9.22 1.19
C MET A 81 -12.70 -10.31 0.82
N SER A 82 -12.28 -11.39 0.18
CA SER A 82 -13.16 -12.53 -0.11
C SER A 82 -13.63 -13.23 1.18
N GLU A 83 -12.86 -13.13 2.26
CA GLU A 83 -13.23 -13.64 3.58
C GLU A 83 -14.25 -12.73 4.30
N TYR A 84 -14.55 -11.56 3.74
CA TYR A 84 -15.40 -10.52 4.36
C TYR A 84 -16.74 -10.31 3.64
N MET A 85 -17.18 -11.27 2.82
CA MET A 85 -18.41 -11.11 2.00
C MET A 85 -19.72 -11.20 2.81
N GLU A 86 -19.69 -11.91 3.94
CA GLU A 86 -20.89 -12.15 4.77
C GLU A 86 -20.98 -11.10 5.89
N GLU A 87 -22.18 -10.64 6.26
CA GLU A 87 -22.35 -9.56 7.24
C GLU A 87 -21.62 -9.82 8.58
N HIS A 88 -21.67 -11.06 9.07
CA HIS A 88 -21.06 -11.44 10.34
C HIS A 88 -19.52 -11.56 10.27
N SER A 89 -18.93 -11.61 9.08
CA SER A 89 -17.47 -11.66 8.90
C SER A 89 -16.79 -10.34 9.28
N VAL A 90 -17.54 -9.21 9.29
CA VAL A 90 -17.04 -7.89 9.71
C VAL A 90 -16.52 -7.89 11.14
N ALA A 91 -17.07 -8.74 12.02
CA ALA A 91 -16.60 -8.90 13.39
C ALA A 91 -15.13 -9.34 13.48
N ARG A 92 -14.56 -9.95 12.42
CA ARG A 92 -13.12 -10.27 12.36
C ARG A 92 -12.24 -9.04 12.22
N LEU A 93 -12.76 -7.96 11.62
CA LEU A 93 -12.04 -6.70 11.41
C LEU A 93 -12.14 -5.77 12.63
N ILE A 94 -13.34 -5.63 13.20
CA ILE A 94 -13.62 -4.66 14.28
C ILE A 94 -13.64 -5.29 15.69
N GLY A 95 -13.61 -6.61 15.77
CA GLY A 95 -13.82 -7.37 17.00
C GLY A 95 -15.29 -7.75 17.21
N ALA A 96 -15.52 -8.84 17.94
CA ALA A 96 -16.87 -9.21 18.35
C ALA A 96 -17.44 -8.14 19.29
N PRO A 97 -18.74 -7.80 19.16
CA PRO A 97 -19.41 -6.97 20.15
C PRO A 97 -19.28 -7.62 21.54
N PRO A 98 -19.15 -6.82 22.61
CA PRO A 98 -19.18 -7.38 23.95
C PRO A 98 -20.59 -7.91 24.27
N GLY A 99 -20.72 -9.24 24.36
CA GLY A 99 -21.90 -9.94 24.91
C GLY A 99 -23.08 -10.05 23.97
#